data_AF-A0A0S9D6M4-F1
#
_entry.id   AF-A0A0S9D6M4-F1
#
_cell.length_a   1.000
_cell.length_b   1.000
_cell.length_c   1.000
_cell.angle_alpha   90.00
_cell.angle_beta   90.00
_cell.angle_gamma   90.00
#
_symmetry.space_group_name_H-M   'P 1'
#
loop_
_entity.id
_entity.type
_entity.pdbx_description
1 polymer ?
#
loop_
_entity_poly.entity_id
_entity_poly.type
_entity_poly.pdbx_seq_one_letter_code
_entity_poly.pdbx_strand_id
1 'polypeptide(L)'
;MAKTRAQIARKHATGTPVPVAPPTDGRRKNNGSLVLVAAAVASLFLFWYLHLLTLGQMTQLSDGLTMPDMLVGGYDAGYVERLRGAMDDDARGQLSYLHRTAGTLFPLIFAFAWLLLVQLNVGRRWLRWLLWSPVILFTVADLWENVAIDTVLAQAVPEPGAVALASVLTVSRWILLALSLMAGAAAVFLPRRLRGVPGADTTARTG
;
A
#
# COMPACT_ATOMS: atom_id res chain seq x y z
N MET A 1 74.92 4.63 -30.93
CA MET A 1 74.26 4.36 -29.64
C MET A 1 72.88 3.80 -29.91
N ALA A 2 72.65 2.52 -29.62
CA ALA A 2 71.39 1.82 -29.90
C ALA A 2 70.34 2.16 -28.83
N LYS A 3 69.13 2.53 -29.25
CA LYS A 3 68.01 2.82 -28.35
C LYS A 3 67.56 1.52 -27.67
N THR A 4 67.54 1.53 -26.34
CA THR A 4 67.16 0.36 -25.52
C THR A 4 65.69 0.01 -25.74
N ARG A 5 65.34 -1.29 -25.73
CA ARG A 5 63.98 -1.82 -25.95
C ARG A 5 62.89 -1.15 -25.09
N ALA A 6 63.24 -0.61 -23.93
CA ALA A 6 62.34 0.15 -23.06
C ALA A 6 61.87 1.50 -23.66
N GLN A 7 62.68 2.16 -24.48
CA GLN A 7 62.30 3.41 -25.16
C GLN A 7 61.36 3.19 -26.35
N ILE A 8 61.43 2.02 -26.99
CA ILE A 8 60.55 1.66 -28.11
C ILE A 8 59.13 1.36 -27.58
N ALA A 9 59.01 0.68 -26.44
CA ALA A 9 57.72 0.37 -25.82
C ALA A 9 56.93 1.63 -25.38
N ARG A 10 57.61 2.68 -24.91
CA ARG A 10 56.93 3.94 -24.53
C ARG A 10 56.40 4.75 -25.72
N LYS A 11 56.97 4.59 -26.92
CA LYS A 11 56.54 5.35 -28.11
C LYS A 11 55.30 4.76 -28.79
N HIS A 12 54.98 3.49 -28.52
CA HIS A 12 53.79 2.81 -29.04
C HIS A 12 52.62 2.73 -28.05
N ALA A 13 52.78 3.25 -26.83
CA ALA A 13 51.72 3.28 -25.81
C ALA A 13 50.81 4.52 -25.90
N THR A 14 50.96 5.36 -26.94
CA THR A 14 50.24 6.64 -27.09
C THR A 14 49.17 6.58 -28.17
N GLY A 15 48.35 5.52 -28.17
CA GLY A 15 47.40 5.35 -29.27
C GLY A 15 46.34 4.29 -29.11
N THR A 16 45.95 3.92 -27.89
CA THR A 16 44.69 3.18 -27.71
C THR A 16 43.60 4.22 -27.47
N PRO A 17 42.68 4.48 -28.41
CA PRO A 17 41.52 5.30 -28.12
C PRO A 17 40.78 4.62 -26.96
N VAL A 18 40.57 5.35 -25.88
CA VAL A 18 39.67 4.93 -24.81
C VAL A 18 38.32 4.66 -25.49
N PRO A 19 37.71 3.47 -25.36
CA PRO A 19 36.40 3.24 -25.91
C PRO A 19 35.45 4.24 -25.22
N VAL A 20 34.98 5.21 -25.98
CA VAL A 20 33.89 6.09 -25.54
C VAL A 20 32.69 5.17 -25.39
N ALA A 21 32.39 4.81 -24.14
CA ALA A 21 31.16 4.13 -23.83
C ALA A 21 30.01 4.96 -24.43
N PRO A 22 29.06 4.36 -25.17
CA PRO A 22 27.94 5.11 -25.72
C PRO A 22 27.25 5.84 -24.57
N PRO A 23 26.76 7.08 -24.76
CA PRO A 23 25.95 7.73 -23.75
C PRO A 23 24.81 6.78 -23.43
N THR A 24 24.77 6.28 -22.20
CA THR A 24 23.67 5.46 -21.70
C THR A 24 22.48 6.38 -21.39
N ASP A 25 22.04 7.13 -22.41
CA ASP A 25 20.77 7.86 -22.41
C ASP A 25 19.57 6.93 -22.62
N GLY A 26 19.78 5.62 -22.52
CA GLY A 26 18.76 4.72 -22.03
C GLY A 26 18.67 4.87 -20.52
N ARG A 27 18.00 5.93 -20.04
CA ARG A 27 17.43 5.96 -18.68
C ARG A 27 16.71 4.63 -18.52
N ARG A 28 17.34 3.64 -17.88
CA ARG A 28 16.72 2.38 -17.49
C ARG A 28 15.50 2.82 -16.71
N LYS A 29 14.33 2.81 -17.35
CA LYS A 29 13.04 3.02 -16.68
C LYS A 29 13.04 1.93 -15.63
N ASN A 30 13.30 2.34 -14.40
CA ASN A 30 13.40 1.53 -13.22
C ASN A 30 12.14 0.65 -13.16
N ASN A 31 12.29 -0.67 -13.30
CA ASN A 31 11.17 -1.63 -13.22
C ASN A 31 10.29 -1.38 -11.99
N GLY A 32 10.89 -0.90 -10.89
CA GLY A 32 10.16 -0.52 -9.67
C GLY A 32 9.09 0.57 -9.88
N SER A 33 9.30 1.54 -10.78
CA SER A 33 8.27 2.55 -11.07
C SER A 33 7.10 1.98 -11.87
N LEU A 34 7.35 1.03 -12.78
CA LEU A 34 6.29 0.35 -13.53
C LEU A 34 5.46 -0.55 -12.61
N VAL A 35 6.13 -1.33 -11.76
CA VAL A 35 5.47 -2.18 -10.74
C VAL A 35 4.65 -1.33 -9.78
N LEU A 36 5.21 -0.21 -9.30
CA LEU A 36 4.49 0.71 -8.42
C LEU A 36 3.22 1.27 -9.07
N VAL A 37 3.32 1.76 -10.31
CA VAL A 37 2.15 2.31 -11.02
C VAL A 37 1.10 1.24 -11.26
N ALA A 38 1.51 0.05 -11.71
CA ALA A 38 0.59 -1.07 -11.92
C ALA A 38 -0.14 -1.47 -10.63
N ALA A 39 0.61 -1.59 -9.51
CA ALA A 39 0.03 -1.92 -8.21
C ALA A 39 -0.90 -0.81 -7.70
N ALA A 40 -0.52 0.47 -7.83
CA ALA A 40 -1.35 1.59 -7.41
C ALA A 40 -2.66 1.68 -8.22
N VAL A 41 -2.60 1.45 -9.54
CA VAL A 41 -3.79 1.40 -10.41
C VAL A 41 -4.67 0.21 -10.03
N ALA A 42 -4.08 -0.96 -9.79
CA ALA A 42 -4.82 -2.14 -9.34
C ALA A 42 -5.51 -1.90 -7.99
N SER A 43 -4.82 -1.28 -7.02
CA SER A 43 -5.42 -0.88 -5.74
C SER A 43 -6.57 0.09 -5.91
N LEU A 44 -6.40 1.11 -6.76
CA LEU A 44 -7.46 2.09 -7.03
C LEU A 44 -8.67 1.44 -7.67
N PHE A 45 -8.44 0.54 -8.64
CA PHE A 45 -9.50 -0.22 -9.30
C PHE A 45 -10.24 -1.14 -8.33
N LEU A 46 -9.52 -1.86 -7.45
CA LEU A 46 -10.14 -2.70 -6.42
C LEU A 46 -10.90 -1.88 -5.39
N PHE A 47 -10.37 -0.73 -4.97
CA PHE A 47 -11.06 0.19 -4.07
C PHE A 47 -12.38 0.66 -4.69
N TRP A 48 -12.32 1.13 -5.94
CA TRP A 48 -13.50 1.55 -6.70
C TRP A 48 -14.49 0.40 -6.84
N TYR A 49 -14.04 -0.77 -7.30
CA TYR A 49 -14.87 -1.96 -7.47
C TYR A 49 -15.60 -2.29 -6.17
N LEU A 50 -14.87 -2.49 -5.06
CA LEU A 50 -15.46 -2.89 -3.80
C LEU A 50 -16.41 -1.82 -3.23
N HIS A 51 -15.95 -0.58 -3.10
CA HIS A 51 -16.67 0.45 -2.33
C HIS A 51 -17.74 1.18 -3.13
N LEU A 52 -17.53 1.38 -4.43
CA LEU A 52 -18.43 2.20 -5.25
C LEU A 52 -19.37 1.36 -6.13
N LEU A 53 -18.95 0.15 -6.52
CA LEU A 53 -19.82 -0.75 -7.27
C LEU A 53 -20.44 -1.81 -6.35
N THR A 54 -19.65 -2.71 -5.79
CA THR A 54 -20.20 -3.94 -5.21
C THR A 54 -20.92 -3.71 -3.89
N LEU A 55 -20.33 -2.95 -2.95
CA LEU A 55 -21.01 -2.59 -1.70
C LEU A 55 -22.20 -1.65 -1.94
N GLY A 56 -22.15 -0.85 -3.00
CA GLY A 56 -23.30 -0.05 -3.46
C GLY A 56 -24.45 -0.94 -3.95
N GLN A 57 -24.17 -1.97 -4.74
CA GLN A 57 -25.15 -2.95 -5.19
C GLN A 57 -25.74 -3.76 -4.03
N MET A 58 -24.91 -4.10 -3.03
CA MET A 58 -25.34 -4.80 -1.82
C MET A 58 -26.43 -4.07 -1.05
N THR A 59 -26.52 -2.73 -1.15
CA THR A 59 -27.61 -1.96 -0.52
C THR A 59 -29.00 -2.35 -1.03
N GLN A 60 -29.09 -2.89 -2.25
CA GLN A 60 -30.33 -3.40 -2.82
C GLN A 60 -30.77 -4.72 -2.17
N LEU A 61 -29.84 -5.45 -1.56
CA LEU A 61 -30.06 -6.73 -0.87
C LEU A 61 -30.28 -6.56 0.64
N SER A 62 -30.36 -5.32 1.11
CA SER A 62 -30.49 -4.95 2.53
C SER A 62 -31.55 -3.87 2.75
N ASP A 63 -32.60 -3.84 1.92
CA ASP A 63 -33.68 -2.84 1.98
C ASP A 63 -33.19 -1.38 1.98
N GLY A 64 -32.10 -1.10 1.26
CA GLY A 64 -31.48 0.23 1.17
C GLY A 64 -30.54 0.57 2.32
N LEU A 65 -30.32 -0.34 3.28
CA LEU A 65 -29.32 -0.15 4.34
C LEU A 65 -27.90 -0.22 3.75
N THR A 66 -27.05 0.70 4.18
CA THR A 66 -25.66 0.77 3.72
C THR A 66 -24.83 -0.36 4.33
N MET A 67 -23.92 -0.95 3.58
CA MET A 67 -23.04 -1.98 4.14
C MET A 67 -22.12 -1.40 5.23
N PRO A 68 -21.84 -2.14 6.32
CA PRO A 68 -21.09 -1.61 7.47
C PRO A 68 -19.73 -1.01 7.09
N ASP A 69 -19.03 -1.62 6.14
CA ASP A 69 -17.74 -1.22 5.58
C ASP A 69 -17.69 0.24 5.08
N MET A 70 -18.85 0.76 4.64
CA MET A 70 -19.01 2.10 4.08
C MET A 70 -19.33 3.16 5.14
N LEU A 71 -19.62 2.75 6.38
CA LEU A 71 -20.00 3.66 7.45
C LEU A 71 -18.76 4.27 8.12
N VAL A 72 -18.30 5.38 7.57
CA VAL A 72 -17.13 6.14 8.08
C VAL A 72 -17.27 6.54 9.55
N GLY A 73 -18.50 6.72 10.05
CA GLY A 73 -18.80 7.07 11.44
C GLY A 73 -19.05 5.89 12.38
N GLY A 74 -18.95 4.66 11.88
CA GLY A 74 -19.31 3.45 12.63
C GLY A 74 -20.82 3.21 12.70
N TYR A 75 -21.19 2.23 13.52
CA TYR A 75 -22.56 1.74 13.70
C TYR A 75 -22.75 1.09 15.08
N ASP A 76 -24.01 0.79 15.42
CA ASP A 76 -24.41 0.17 16.69
C ASP A 76 -25.10 -1.19 16.49
N ALA A 77 -25.43 -1.85 17.61
CA ALA A 77 -26.09 -3.16 17.59
C ALA A 77 -27.48 -3.14 16.93
N GLY A 78 -28.24 -2.05 17.11
CA GLY A 78 -29.55 -1.91 16.47
C GLY A 78 -29.44 -1.78 14.95
N TYR A 79 -28.38 -1.14 14.45
CA TYR A 79 -28.07 -1.11 13.02
C TYR A 79 -27.79 -2.50 12.47
N VAL A 80 -26.93 -3.26 13.15
CA VAL A 80 -26.58 -4.64 12.77
C VAL A 80 -27.82 -5.53 12.77
N GLU A 81 -28.70 -5.41 13.77
CA GLU A 81 -29.91 -6.22 13.87
C GLU A 81 -30.89 -5.92 12.73
N ARG A 82 -31.09 -4.64 12.38
CA ARG A 82 -31.89 -4.25 11.21
C ARG A 82 -31.30 -4.77 9.91
N LEU A 83 -29.98 -4.63 9.75
CA LEU A 83 -29.26 -5.10 8.57
C LEU A 83 -29.38 -6.62 8.42
N ARG A 84 -29.18 -7.37 9.51
CA ARG A 84 -29.34 -8.83 9.53
C ARG A 84 -30.77 -9.27 9.24
N GLY A 85 -31.76 -8.51 9.71
CA GLY A 85 -33.16 -8.77 9.42
C GLY A 85 -33.55 -8.54 7.96
N ALA A 86 -32.88 -7.59 7.29
CA ALA A 86 -33.09 -7.30 5.87
C ALA A 86 -32.31 -8.24 4.92
N MET A 87 -31.20 -8.82 5.38
CA MET A 87 -30.35 -9.71 4.57
C MET A 87 -30.66 -11.20 4.80
N ASP A 88 -30.98 -11.91 3.73
CA ASP A 88 -31.06 -13.37 3.73
C ASP A 88 -29.66 -14.03 3.83
N ASP A 89 -29.64 -15.37 3.88
CA ASP A 89 -28.38 -16.14 3.96
C ASP A 89 -27.51 -15.95 2.71
N ASP A 90 -28.13 -15.80 1.54
CA ASP A 90 -27.42 -15.63 0.27
C ASP A 90 -26.74 -14.26 0.19
N ALA A 91 -27.43 -13.17 0.58
CA ALA A 91 -26.87 -11.82 0.65
C ALA A 91 -25.69 -11.77 1.63
N ARG A 92 -25.82 -12.39 2.82
CA ARG A 92 -24.72 -12.50 3.79
C ARG A 92 -23.56 -13.32 3.24
N GLY A 93 -23.84 -14.40 2.52
CA GLY A 93 -22.84 -15.22 1.83
C GLY A 93 -22.08 -14.45 0.75
N GLN A 94 -22.78 -13.62 -0.03
CA GLN A 94 -22.15 -12.75 -1.04
C GLN A 94 -21.24 -11.70 -0.40
N LEU A 95 -21.67 -11.07 0.69
CA LEU A 95 -20.84 -10.11 1.42
C LEU A 95 -19.56 -10.77 1.95
N SER A 96 -19.67 -11.94 2.60
CA SER A 96 -18.50 -12.69 3.09
C SER A 96 -17.57 -13.13 1.95
N TYR A 97 -18.12 -13.48 0.78
CA TYR A 97 -17.31 -13.75 -0.40
C TYR A 97 -16.53 -12.53 -0.86
N LEU A 98 -17.14 -11.34 -0.85
CA LEU A 98 -16.46 -10.08 -1.17
C LEU A 98 -15.34 -9.78 -0.17
N HIS A 99 -15.58 -9.96 1.13
CA HIS A 99 -14.55 -9.81 2.17
C HIS A 99 -13.35 -10.74 1.96
N ARG A 100 -13.59 -12.01 1.61
CA ARG A 100 -12.51 -13.00 1.37
C ARG A 100 -11.74 -12.76 0.07
N THR A 101 -12.36 -12.08 -0.90
CA THR A 101 -11.76 -11.86 -2.22
C THR A 101 -11.25 -10.43 -2.34
N ALA A 102 -12.08 -9.51 -2.82
CA ALA A 102 -11.71 -8.12 -3.05
C ALA A 102 -11.32 -7.40 -1.75
N GLY A 103 -12.03 -7.67 -0.65
CA GLY A 103 -11.74 -7.14 0.68
C GLY A 103 -10.38 -7.57 1.22
N THR A 104 -9.84 -8.71 0.78
CA THR A 104 -8.49 -9.17 1.17
C THR A 104 -7.43 -8.72 0.17
N LEU A 105 -7.72 -8.75 -1.13
CA LEU A 105 -6.77 -8.38 -2.18
C LEU A 105 -6.45 -6.88 -2.17
N PHE A 106 -7.46 -6.03 -1.97
CA PHE A 106 -7.30 -4.58 -1.93
C PHE A 106 -6.24 -4.11 -0.91
N PRO A 107 -6.37 -4.38 0.39
CA PRO A 107 -5.45 -3.86 1.40
C PRO A 107 -4.04 -4.39 1.21
N LEU A 108 -3.88 -5.61 0.70
CA LEU A 108 -2.56 -6.22 0.42
C LEU A 108 -1.85 -5.54 -0.76
N ILE A 109 -2.55 -5.35 -1.88
CA ILE A 109 -1.97 -4.68 -3.05
C ILE A 109 -1.71 -3.20 -2.73
N PHE A 110 -2.62 -2.56 -2.00
CA PHE A 110 -2.44 -1.20 -1.50
C PHE A 110 -1.19 -1.08 -0.63
N ALA A 111 -1.04 -1.96 0.36
CA ALA A 111 0.13 -1.97 1.22
C ALA A 111 1.41 -2.17 0.42
N PHE A 112 1.43 -3.14 -0.49
CA PHE A 112 2.58 -3.37 -1.35
C PHE A 112 2.97 -2.11 -2.15
N ALA A 113 1.99 -1.47 -2.78
CA ALA A 113 2.21 -0.24 -3.55
C ALA A 113 2.73 0.90 -2.65
N TRP A 114 2.10 1.15 -1.51
CA TRP A 114 2.45 2.27 -0.63
C TRP A 114 3.78 2.07 0.10
N LEU A 115 4.06 0.85 0.57
CA LEU A 115 5.35 0.53 1.19
C LEU A 115 6.48 0.68 0.18
N LEU A 116 6.29 0.22 -1.06
CA LEU A 116 7.24 0.41 -2.15
C LEU A 116 7.41 1.89 -2.51
N LEU A 117 6.33 2.66 -2.57
CA LEU A 117 6.37 4.10 -2.81
C LEU A 117 7.25 4.81 -1.75
N VAL A 118 7.04 4.51 -0.47
CA VAL A 118 7.84 5.07 0.62
C VAL A 118 9.29 4.61 0.51
N GLN A 119 9.52 3.33 0.22
CA GLN A 119 10.87 2.76 0.07
C GLN A 119 11.68 3.46 -1.05
N LEU A 120 11.03 3.79 -2.16
CA LEU A 120 11.67 4.43 -3.31
C LEU A 120 11.93 5.93 -3.11
N ASN A 121 11.15 6.61 -2.27
CA ASN A 121 11.22 8.07 -2.12
C ASN A 121 11.90 8.56 -0.83
N VAL A 122 12.00 7.72 0.20
CA VAL A 122 12.50 8.11 1.53
C VAL A 122 13.82 7.40 1.80
N GLY A 123 14.88 8.14 2.17
CA GLY A 123 16.20 7.56 2.44
C GLY A 123 16.46 7.23 3.91
N ARG A 124 15.87 7.99 4.85
CA ARG A 124 16.12 7.84 6.28
C ARG A 124 15.30 6.68 6.87
N ARG A 125 15.97 5.72 7.53
CA ARG A 125 15.34 4.53 8.11
C ARG A 125 14.18 4.84 9.06
N TRP A 126 14.38 5.76 10.02
CA TRP A 126 13.33 6.08 11.01
C TRP A 126 12.08 6.68 10.35
N LEU A 127 12.26 7.50 9.30
CA LEU A 127 11.15 8.13 8.58
C LEU A 127 10.39 7.12 7.72
N ARG A 128 11.08 6.11 7.17
CA ARG A 128 10.41 4.98 6.50
C ARG A 128 9.47 4.26 7.46
N TRP A 129 9.95 3.91 8.66
CA TRP A 129 9.11 3.25 9.66
C TRP A 129 7.92 4.10 10.08
N LEU A 130 8.10 5.41 10.24
CA LEU A 130 7.00 6.33 10.55
C LEU A 130 5.93 6.34 9.45
N LEU A 131 6.35 6.37 8.17
CA LEU A 131 5.42 6.41 7.03
C LEU A 131 4.85 5.03 6.65
N TRP A 132 5.54 3.95 7.00
CA TRP A 132 5.04 2.57 6.84
C TRP A 132 4.02 2.20 7.91
N SER A 133 4.17 2.72 9.14
CA SER A 133 3.29 2.41 10.25
C SER A 133 1.79 2.54 9.93
N PRO A 134 1.28 3.67 9.40
CA PRO A 134 -0.15 3.77 9.09
C PRO A 134 -0.59 2.77 8.01
N VAL A 135 0.27 2.45 7.04
CA VAL A 135 -0.03 1.50 5.96
C VAL A 135 -0.16 0.08 6.51
N ILE A 136 0.77 -0.34 7.38
CA ILE A 136 0.75 -1.66 8.00
C ILE A 136 -0.46 -1.79 8.93
N LEU A 137 -0.69 -0.77 9.78
CA LEU A 137 -1.83 -0.75 10.69
C LEU A 137 -3.16 -0.77 9.92
N PHE A 138 -3.26 -0.02 8.82
CA PHE A 138 -4.42 -0.04 7.93
C PHE A 138 -4.71 -1.46 7.45
N THR A 139 -3.72 -2.16 6.89
CA THR A 139 -3.91 -3.52 6.37
C THR A 139 -4.38 -4.49 7.43
N VAL A 140 -3.81 -4.42 8.63
CA VAL A 140 -4.23 -5.29 9.74
C VAL A 140 -5.67 -4.97 10.17
N ALA A 141 -6.01 -3.69 10.31
CA ALA A 141 -7.34 -3.26 10.71
C ALA A 141 -8.40 -3.65 9.67
N ASP A 142 -8.13 -3.44 8.39
CA ASP A 142 -9.02 -3.78 7.26
C ASP A 142 -9.29 -5.30 7.18
N LEU A 143 -8.24 -6.12 7.30
CA LEU A 143 -8.40 -7.58 7.31
C LEU A 143 -9.15 -8.08 8.54
N TRP A 144 -8.93 -7.47 9.71
CA TRP A 144 -9.64 -7.86 10.92
C TRP A 144 -11.09 -7.39 10.92
N GLU A 145 -11.37 -6.20 10.37
CA GLU A 145 -12.71 -5.67 10.19
C GLU A 145 -13.58 -6.62 9.36
N ASN A 146 -13.08 -7.07 8.19
CA ASN A 146 -13.77 -8.03 7.34
C ASN A 146 -14.26 -9.26 8.13
N VAL A 147 -13.40 -9.82 8.99
CA VAL A 147 -13.75 -10.94 9.86
C VAL A 147 -14.74 -10.53 10.95
N ALA A 148 -14.55 -9.36 11.56
CA ALA A 148 -15.43 -8.85 12.61
C ALA A 148 -16.86 -8.61 12.09
N ILE A 149 -17.03 -8.03 10.90
CA ILE A 149 -18.33 -7.82 10.26
C ILE A 149 -18.98 -9.18 9.94
N ASP A 150 -18.25 -10.10 9.31
CA ASP A 150 -18.77 -11.44 8.99
C ASP A 150 -19.24 -12.18 10.23
N THR A 151 -18.46 -12.14 11.32
CA THR A 151 -18.81 -12.84 12.57
C THR A 151 -20.04 -12.24 13.25
N VAL A 152 -20.18 -10.92 13.22
CA VAL A 152 -21.31 -10.20 13.82
C VAL A 152 -22.59 -10.45 13.01
N LEU A 153 -22.52 -10.46 11.68
CA LEU A 153 -23.68 -10.73 10.81
C LEU A 153 -24.10 -12.21 10.80
N ALA A 154 -23.19 -13.13 11.11
CA ALA A 154 -23.49 -14.55 11.23
C ALA A 154 -24.21 -14.92 12.56
N GLN A 155 -24.12 -14.08 13.59
CA GLN A 155 -24.75 -14.34 14.89
C GLN A 155 -26.24 -14.00 14.86
N ALA A 156 -27.08 -14.90 15.39
CA ALA A 156 -28.52 -14.64 15.51
C ALA A 156 -28.82 -13.47 16.46
N VAL A 157 -28.06 -13.37 17.54
CA VAL A 157 -28.06 -12.29 18.52
C VAL A 157 -26.62 -11.83 18.72
N PRO A 158 -26.17 -10.75 18.06
CA PRO A 158 -24.80 -10.29 18.16
C PRO A 158 -24.47 -9.73 19.54
N GLU A 159 -23.36 -10.19 20.13
CA GLU A 159 -22.85 -9.62 21.38
C GLU A 159 -22.49 -8.13 21.21
N PRO A 160 -22.95 -7.22 22.10
CA PRO A 160 -22.69 -5.78 21.97
C PRO A 160 -21.21 -5.42 21.86
N GLY A 161 -20.35 -6.16 22.56
CA GLY A 161 -18.89 -5.97 22.51
C GLY A 161 -18.29 -6.32 21.14
N ALA A 162 -18.82 -7.34 20.45
CA ALA A 162 -18.38 -7.72 19.11
C ALA A 162 -18.79 -6.66 18.07
N VAL A 163 -20.00 -6.13 18.19
CA VAL A 163 -20.47 -5.03 17.34
C VAL A 163 -19.62 -3.78 17.54
N ALA A 164 -19.35 -3.42 18.80
CA ALA A 164 -18.52 -2.26 19.12
C ALA A 164 -17.09 -2.40 18.55
N LEU A 165 -16.49 -3.59 18.66
CA LEU A 165 -15.18 -3.87 18.06
C LEU A 165 -15.20 -3.69 16.54
N ALA A 166 -16.18 -4.28 15.87
CA ALA A 166 -16.31 -4.19 14.41
C ALA A 166 -16.47 -2.71 13.96
N SER A 167 -17.35 -1.97 14.63
CA SER A 167 -17.57 -0.54 14.40
C SER A 167 -16.30 0.31 14.60
N VAL A 168 -15.55 0.06 15.68
CA VAL A 168 -14.26 0.75 15.93
C VAL A 168 -13.23 0.42 14.85
N LEU A 169 -13.17 -0.82 14.38
CA LEU A 169 -12.27 -1.22 13.30
C LEU A 169 -12.64 -0.54 11.98
N THR A 170 -13.93 -0.45 11.64
CA THR A 170 -14.41 0.27 10.46
C THR A 170 -13.97 1.74 10.48
N VAL A 171 -14.18 2.43 11.61
CA VAL A 171 -13.75 3.83 11.76
C VAL A 171 -12.23 3.95 11.68
N SER A 172 -11.52 3.07 12.38
CA SER A 172 -10.04 3.06 12.41
C SER A 172 -9.45 2.84 11.01
N ARG A 173 -10.04 1.93 10.23
CA ARG A 173 -9.65 1.63 8.84
C ARG A 173 -9.72 2.87 7.96
N TRP A 174 -10.82 3.62 8.00
CA TRP A 174 -10.96 4.87 7.23
C TRP A 174 -9.92 5.92 7.63
N ILE A 175 -9.68 6.10 8.94
CA ILE A 175 -8.66 7.01 9.45
C ILE A 175 -7.27 6.58 8.98
N LEU A 176 -6.94 5.29 9.12
CA LEU A 176 -5.65 4.73 8.74
C LEU A 176 -5.42 4.76 7.23
N LEU A 177 -6.47 4.56 6.42
CA LEU A 177 -6.41 4.75 4.97
C LEU A 177 -6.05 6.19 4.64
N ALA A 178 -6.74 7.18 5.23
CA ALA A 178 -6.44 8.59 5.03
C ALA A 178 -5.00 8.94 5.45
N LEU A 179 -4.56 8.46 6.62
CA LEU A 179 -3.18 8.61 7.10
C LEU A 179 -2.18 7.98 6.13
N SER A 180 -2.48 6.82 5.55
CA SER A 180 -1.64 6.14 4.57
C SER A 180 -1.51 6.93 3.28
N LEU A 181 -2.61 7.52 2.79
CA LEU A 181 -2.59 8.42 1.63
C LEU A 181 -1.72 9.65 1.91
N MET A 182 -1.88 10.27 3.08
CA MET A 182 -1.02 11.39 3.50
C MET A 182 0.44 10.99 3.64
N ALA A 183 0.74 9.80 4.15
CA ALA A 183 2.11 9.28 4.24
C ALA A 183 2.74 9.08 2.86
N GLY A 184 1.97 8.55 1.90
CA GLY A 184 2.39 8.43 0.50
C GLY A 184 2.65 9.79 -0.15
N ALA A 185 1.74 10.75 0.04
CA ALA A 185 1.94 12.12 -0.44
C ALA A 185 3.20 12.75 0.18
N ALA A 186 3.37 12.64 1.50
CA ALA A 186 4.56 13.13 2.20
C ALA A 186 5.85 12.51 1.63
N ALA A 187 5.86 11.20 1.35
CA ALA A 187 7.01 10.54 0.74
C ALA A 187 7.38 11.14 -0.63
N VAL A 188 6.40 11.42 -1.49
CA VAL A 188 6.62 12.00 -2.83
C VAL A 188 7.08 13.47 -2.75
N PHE A 189 6.51 14.26 -1.85
CA PHE A 189 6.78 15.70 -1.73
C PHE A 189 7.92 16.05 -0.77
N LEU A 190 8.54 15.05 -0.13
CA LEU A 190 9.60 15.26 0.83
C LEU A 190 10.80 16.02 0.22
N PRO A 191 11.39 17.02 0.91
CA PRO A 191 12.57 17.74 0.43
C PRO A 191 13.75 16.80 0.12
N ARG A 192 14.52 17.10 -0.93
CA ARG A 192 15.68 16.29 -1.38
C ARG A 192 16.67 15.94 -0.25
N ARG A 193 16.85 16.86 0.70
CA ARG A 193 17.66 16.70 1.92
C ARG A 193 17.25 15.51 2.82
N LEU A 194 15.97 15.12 2.79
CA LEU A 194 15.45 13.97 3.55
C LEU A 194 15.38 12.68 2.71
N ARG A 195 15.57 12.77 1.39
CA ARG A 195 15.54 11.61 0.47
C ARG A 195 16.79 10.73 0.57
N GLY A 196 17.82 11.17 1.29
CA GLY A 196 19.04 10.42 1.57
C GLY A 196 19.86 10.15 0.30
N VAL A 197 21.11 10.64 0.26
CA VAL A 197 22.09 10.15 -0.72
C VAL A 197 22.55 8.78 -0.22
N PRO A 198 22.43 7.70 -1.00
CA PRO A 198 23.01 6.41 -0.63
C PRO A 198 24.53 6.58 -0.50
N GLY A 199 25.08 6.42 0.72
CA GLY A 199 26.54 6.37 0.93
C GLY A 199 27.14 7.29 2.00
N ALA A 200 26.38 8.16 2.66
CA ALA A 200 26.95 9.11 3.65
C ALA A 200 27.20 8.52 5.05
N ASP A 201 26.67 7.34 5.38
CA ASP A 201 26.77 6.76 6.72
C ASP A 201 28.07 5.95 6.97
N THR A 202 28.90 5.72 5.95
CA THR A 202 30.09 4.87 6.09
C THR A 202 31.37 5.61 6.50
N THR A 203 31.42 6.95 6.43
CA THR A 203 32.66 7.71 6.70
C THR A 203 32.82 8.19 8.14
N ALA A 204 31.86 7.97 9.03
CA ALA A 204 31.90 8.48 10.40
C ALA A 204 32.37 7.46 11.47
N ARG A 205 32.78 6.24 11.07
CA ARG A 205 33.21 5.19 12.01
C ARG A 205 34.71 4.85 12.00
N THR A 206 35.52 5.62 11.28
CA THR A 206 36.98 5.47 11.30
C THR A 206 37.61 6.85 11.45
N GLY A 207 37.64 7.34 12.69
CA GLY A 207 38.34 8.54 13.12
C GLY A 207 38.79 8.35 14.55
#